data_AF-A0A9W8UUE4-F1
#
_entry.id   AF-A0A9W8UUE4-F1
#
_cell.length_a   1.000
_cell.length_b   1.000
_cell.length_c   1.000
_cell.angle_alpha   90.00
_cell.angle_beta   90.00
_cell.angle_gamma   90.00
#
_symmetry.space_group_name_H-M   'P 1'
#
loop_
_entity.id
_entity.type
_entity.pdbx_description
1 polymer ?
#
loop_
_entity_poly.entity_id
_entity_poly.type
_entity_poly.pdbx_seq_one_letter_code
_entity_poly.pdbx_strand_id
1 'polypeptide(L)'
;MFSCSIVAVHGLGSNVDWSWTWQDKARPGSSVNWLKDPHMLPSVVPKSRIMVYNYDSRWHANAPKTRLQLCGEDLVRSMHAFRDGSRDRPVVFVGHSLGGLVIQHTYRWLRGTRVTF
;
A
#
# COMPACT_ATOMS: atom_id res chain seq x y z
N MET A 1 12.97 5.57 -19.21
CA MET A 1 12.32 6.03 -17.96
C MET A 1 11.64 4.85 -17.31
N PHE A 2 11.96 4.59 -16.03
CA PHE A 2 11.40 3.50 -15.24
C PHE A 2 9.88 3.67 -15.04
N SER A 3 9.12 2.58 -15.11
CA SER A 3 7.68 2.57 -14.81
C SER A 3 7.36 1.40 -13.88
N CYS A 4 6.61 1.66 -12.80
CA CYS A 4 6.26 0.64 -11.82
C CYS A 4 4.84 0.84 -11.27
N SER A 5 4.35 -0.17 -10.55
CA SER A 5 3.19 -0.07 -9.67
C SER A 5 3.69 0.25 -8.26
N ILE A 6 3.34 1.40 -7.70
CA ILE A 6 3.64 1.74 -6.31
C ILE A 6 2.38 1.43 -5.49
N VAL A 7 2.52 0.62 -4.44
CA VAL A 7 1.41 0.17 -3.59
C VAL A 7 1.68 0.61 -2.16
N ALA A 8 0.92 1.60 -1.70
CA ALA A 8 1.02 2.16 -0.37
C ALA A 8 0.05 1.45 0.59
N VAL A 9 0.57 0.94 1.71
CA VAL A 9 -0.16 0.13 2.70
C VAL A 9 -0.09 0.83 4.05
N HIS A 10 -1.25 1.29 4.55
CA HIS A 10 -1.33 2.08 5.77
C HIS A 10 -1.21 1.23 7.06
N GLY A 11 -1.08 1.90 8.20
CA GLY A 11 -0.91 1.26 9.51
C GLY A 11 -2.22 1.01 10.27
N LEU A 12 -2.08 0.51 11.50
CA LEU A 12 -3.16 0.24 12.45
C LEU A 12 -3.95 1.52 12.80
N GLY A 13 -5.28 1.43 12.88
CA GLY A 13 -6.14 2.57 13.23
C GLY A 13 -6.09 3.72 12.21
N SER A 14 -5.56 3.44 11.02
CA SER A 14 -5.31 4.40 9.95
C SER A 14 -6.17 4.10 8.73
N ASN A 15 -6.29 5.06 7.80
CA ASN A 15 -6.98 4.84 6.53
C ASN A 15 -6.31 5.58 5.35
N VAL A 16 -6.74 5.27 4.13
CA VAL A 16 -6.14 5.81 2.90
C VAL A 16 -6.32 7.32 2.70
N ASP A 17 -7.26 7.96 3.39
CA ASP A 17 -7.58 9.38 3.19
C ASP A 17 -6.55 10.31 3.82
N TRP A 18 -6.00 9.93 4.97
CA TRP A 18 -5.09 10.79 5.75
C TRP A 18 -3.74 10.16 6.09
N SER A 19 -3.53 8.84 5.95
CA SER A 19 -2.25 8.19 6.29
C SER A 19 -1.04 8.74 5.51
N TRP A 20 -1.30 9.35 4.36
CA TRP A 20 -0.28 9.84 3.42
C TRP A 20 -0.32 11.36 3.28
N THR A 21 -1.03 12.03 4.20
CA THR A 21 -1.20 13.46 4.19
C THR A 21 -0.31 14.07 5.26
N TRP A 22 0.72 14.79 4.82
CA TRP A 22 1.48 15.65 5.71
C TRP A 22 0.65 16.87 6.07
N GLN A 23 0.68 17.29 7.34
CA GLN A 23 0.01 18.49 7.82
C GLN A 23 1.06 19.48 8.33
N ASP A 24 0.94 20.74 7.89
CA ASP A 24 1.82 21.80 8.33
C ASP A 24 1.48 22.21 9.77
N LYS A 25 2.37 21.91 10.70
CA LYS A 25 2.20 22.28 12.11
C LYS A 25 2.23 23.79 12.34
N ALA A 26 2.91 24.55 11.48
CA ALA A 26 3.00 26.00 11.59
C ALA A 26 1.83 26.71 10.90
N ARG A 27 1.15 26.04 9.95
CA ARG A 27 0.01 26.57 9.20
C ARG A 27 -1.17 25.60 9.22
N PRO A 28 -1.97 25.61 10.31
CA PRO A 28 -3.17 24.78 10.42
C PRO A 28 -4.08 24.95 9.19
N GLY A 29 -4.52 23.83 8.60
CA GLY A 29 -5.31 23.80 7.37
C GLY A 29 -4.49 23.62 6.09
N SER A 30 -3.17 23.82 6.14
CA SER A 30 -2.27 23.45 5.03
C SER A 30 -1.88 21.97 5.16
N SER A 31 -2.25 21.16 4.16
CA SER A 31 -1.93 19.74 4.12
C SER A 31 -1.59 19.30 2.70
N VAL A 32 -0.71 18.30 2.58
CA VAL A 32 -0.25 17.77 1.31
C VAL A 32 -0.28 16.24 1.34
N ASN A 33 -1.09 15.64 0.48
CA ASN A 33 -1.02 14.20 0.25
C ASN A 33 0.09 13.89 -0.75
N TRP A 34 1.24 13.45 -0.26
CA TRP A 34 2.46 13.32 -1.07
C TRP A 34 2.38 12.22 -2.14
N LEU A 35 1.41 11.30 -2.04
CA LEU A 35 1.13 10.29 -3.07
C LEU A 35 0.30 10.84 -4.24
N LYS A 36 -0.44 11.93 -4.05
CA LYS A 36 -1.40 12.48 -5.03
C LYS A 36 -1.00 13.85 -5.57
N ASP A 37 -0.27 14.64 -4.77
CA ASP A 37 0.11 16.00 -5.14
C ASP A 37 0.98 16.02 -6.40
N PRO A 38 0.64 16.81 -7.43
CA PRO A 38 1.34 16.80 -8.72
C PRO A 38 2.80 17.25 -8.64
N HIS A 39 3.21 17.92 -7.56
CA HIS A 39 4.57 18.39 -7.32
C HIS A 39 5.37 17.47 -6.38
N MET A 40 4.81 16.31 -5.99
CA MET A 40 5.43 15.35 -5.08
C MET A 40 5.79 14.02 -5.78
N LEU A 41 5.35 12.87 -5.27
CA LEU A 41 5.69 11.58 -5.87
C LEU A 41 5.29 11.48 -7.36
N PRO A 42 4.11 11.94 -7.79
CA PRO A 42 3.75 11.98 -9.22
C PRO A 42 4.76 12.67 -10.14
N SER A 43 5.42 13.76 -9.72
CA SER A 43 6.43 14.43 -10.56
C SER A 43 7.74 13.65 -10.65
N VAL A 44 8.07 12.87 -9.63
CA VAL A 44 9.27 12.02 -9.60
C VAL A 44 9.08 10.75 -10.44
N VAL A 45 7.87 10.19 -10.44
CA VAL A 45 7.54 8.94 -11.16
C VAL A 45 6.35 9.07 -12.12
N PRO A 46 6.44 9.94 -13.14
CA PRO A 46 5.29 10.34 -13.96
C PRO A 46 4.67 9.20 -14.79
N LYS A 47 5.37 8.08 -14.97
CA LYS A 47 4.89 6.90 -15.71
C LYS A 47 4.43 5.75 -14.80
N SER A 48 4.52 5.90 -13.49
CA SER A 48 4.14 4.88 -12.51
C SER A 48 2.66 5.01 -12.15
N ARG A 49 2.02 3.88 -11.79
CA ARG A 49 0.68 3.95 -11.16
C ARG A 49 0.89 3.93 -9.65
N ILE A 50 0.25 4.85 -8.94
CA ILE A 50 0.29 4.93 -7.48
C ILE A 50 -1.05 4.42 -6.96
N MET A 51 -0.99 3.45 -6.06
CA MET A 51 -2.15 2.77 -5.48
C MET A 51 -2.07 2.83 -3.96
N VAL A 52 -3.24 2.83 -3.33
CA VAL A 52 -3.39 2.76 -1.88
C VAL A 52 -4.26 1.56 -1.54
N TYR A 53 -3.74 0.67 -0.70
CA TYR A 53 -4.48 -0.50 -0.23
C TYR A 53 -5.29 -0.11 1.01
N ASN A 54 -6.62 -0.10 0.87
CA ASN A 54 -7.53 0.16 1.96
C ASN A 54 -7.97 -1.16 2.59
N TYR A 55 -7.70 -1.34 3.87
CA TYR A 55 -8.12 -2.53 4.62
C TYR A 55 -8.56 -2.13 6.03
N ASP A 56 -9.41 -2.94 6.68
CA ASP A 56 -9.77 -2.67 8.06
C ASP A 56 -8.55 -2.88 8.97
N SER A 57 -7.94 -1.77 9.37
CA SER A 57 -6.75 -1.71 10.21
C SER A 57 -7.07 -1.66 11.70
N ARG A 58 -8.32 -1.83 12.14
CA ARG A 58 -8.68 -1.80 13.57
C ARG A 58 -8.59 -3.18 14.19
N TRP A 59 -7.54 -3.49 14.95
CA TRP A 59 -7.42 -4.80 15.60
C TRP A 59 -8.40 -5.00 16.75
N HIS A 60 -9.12 -6.12 16.72
CA HIS A 60 -9.83 -6.66 17.87
C HIS A 60 -8.90 -7.62 18.63
N ALA A 61 -8.99 -7.64 19.97
CA ALA A 61 -8.00 -8.23 20.87
C ALA A 61 -7.63 -9.71 20.64
N ASN A 62 -8.49 -10.50 19.95
CA ASN A 62 -8.41 -11.95 20.00
C ASN A 62 -7.79 -12.64 18.77
N ALA A 63 -7.35 -11.94 17.71
CA ALA A 63 -6.70 -12.62 16.57
C ALA A 63 -5.67 -11.79 15.74
N PRO A 64 -4.64 -11.16 16.33
CA PRO A 64 -3.74 -10.27 15.58
C PRO A 64 -2.94 -10.98 14.47
N LYS A 65 -2.47 -12.21 14.72
CA LYS A 65 -1.70 -12.98 13.73
C LYS A 65 -2.60 -13.36 12.54
N THR A 66 -3.64 -14.15 12.76
CA THR A 66 -4.56 -14.63 11.70
C THR A 66 -5.05 -13.48 10.82
N ARG A 67 -5.39 -12.33 11.43
CA ARG A 67 -5.84 -11.16 10.69
C ARG A 67 -4.76 -10.59 9.76
N LEU A 68 -3.49 -10.58 10.15
CA LEU A 68 -2.40 -10.15 9.27
C LEU A 68 -2.18 -11.09 8.08
N GLN A 69 -2.32 -12.40 8.29
CA GLN A 69 -2.25 -13.36 7.19
C GLN A 69 -3.36 -13.08 6.18
N LEU A 70 -4.60 -12.97 6.64
CA LEU A 70 -5.76 -12.67 5.78
C LEU A 70 -5.60 -11.34 5.04
N CYS A 71 -5.19 -10.27 5.71
CA CYS A 71 -4.93 -8.99 5.04
C CYS A 71 -3.84 -9.10 3.96
N GLY A 72 -2.81 -9.92 4.19
CA GLY A 72 -1.75 -10.17 3.23
C GLY A 72 -2.20 -10.98 2.02
N GLU A 73 -3.05 -12.00 2.24
CA GLU A 73 -3.68 -12.80 1.19
C GLU A 73 -4.64 -11.96 0.33
N ASP A 74 -5.47 -11.13 0.96
CA ASP A 74 -6.39 -10.23 0.25
C ASP A 74 -5.65 -9.16 -0.55
N LEU A 75 -4.50 -8.68 -0.06
CA LEU A 75 -3.63 -7.79 -0.82
C LEU A 75 -3.09 -8.50 -2.08
N VAL A 76 -2.67 -9.77 -1.97
CA VAL A 76 -2.25 -10.55 -3.15
C VAL A 76 -3.38 -10.68 -4.16
N ARG A 77 -4.60 -11.05 -3.72
CA ARG A 77 -5.77 -11.18 -4.61
C ARG A 77 -6.11 -9.86 -5.30
N SER A 78 -6.11 -8.76 -4.56
CA SER A 78 -6.35 -7.42 -5.09
C SER A 78 -5.30 -7.03 -6.13
N MET A 79 -4.04 -7.37 -5.89
CA MET A 79 -2.94 -7.13 -6.81
C MET A 79 -3.06 -7.95 -8.10
N HIS A 80 -3.48 -9.21 -8.01
CA HIS A 80 -3.74 -10.03 -9.20
C HIS A 80 -4.82 -9.43 -10.09
N ALA A 81 -5.96 -9.05 -9.50
CA ALA A 81 -7.06 -8.47 -10.24
C ALA A 81 -6.66 -7.14 -10.90
N PHE A 82 -5.92 -6.29 -10.18
CA PHE A 82 -5.51 -4.99 -10.71
C PHE A 82 -4.42 -5.10 -11.80
N ARG A 83 -3.55 -6.11 -11.72
CA ARG A 83 -2.43 -6.28 -12.65
C ARG A 83 -2.76 -7.19 -13.82
N ASP A 84 -4.02 -7.56 -14.01
CA ASP A 84 -4.42 -8.28 -15.21
C ASP A 84 -4.08 -7.46 -16.46
N GLY A 85 -3.33 -8.05 -17.39
CA GLY A 85 -2.76 -7.35 -18.55
C GLY A 85 -1.51 -6.48 -18.30
N SER A 86 -0.93 -6.45 -17.10
CA SER A 86 0.34 -5.72 -16.82
C SER A 86 1.26 -6.43 -15.82
N ARG A 87 1.38 -7.75 -15.98
CA ARG A 87 2.12 -8.64 -15.08
C ARG A 87 3.64 -8.47 -15.08
N ASP A 88 4.20 -7.94 -16.17
CA ASP A 88 5.65 -7.71 -16.23
C ASP A 88 6.09 -6.41 -15.55
N ARG A 89 5.13 -5.55 -15.16
CA ARG A 89 5.46 -4.24 -14.60
C ARG A 89 5.95 -4.36 -13.15
N PRO A 90 7.15 -3.88 -12.79
CA PRO A 90 7.68 -3.96 -11.43
C PRO A 90 6.73 -3.40 -10.37
N VAL A 91 6.79 -3.97 -9.16
CA VAL A 91 6.00 -3.53 -8.01
C VAL A 91 6.91 -2.99 -6.92
N VAL A 92 6.58 -1.83 -6.37
CA VAL A 92 7.23 -1.22 -5.21
C VAL A 92 6.19 -1.07 -4.10
N PHE A 93 6.47 -1.60 -2.92
CA PHE A 93 5.60 -1.45 -1.75
C PHE A 93 6.10 -0.31 -0.85
N VAL A 94 5.17 0.49 -0.33
CA VAL A 94 5.42 1.49 0.71
C VAL A 94 4.58 1.13 1.92
N GLY A 95 5.19 0.58 2.96
CA GLY A 95 4.50 0.21 4.19
C GLY A 95 4.68 1.25 5.28
N HIS A 96 3.58 1.73 5.87
CA HIS A 96 3.61 2.54 7.08
C HIS A 96 3.25 1.69 8.30
N SER A 97 4.13 1.64 9.31
CA SER A 97 3.89 0.93 10.57
C SER A 97 3.38 -0.50 10.33
N LEU A 98 2.17 -0.85 10.80
CA LEU A 98 1.57 -2.18 10.62
C LEU A 98 1.47 -2.62 9.14
N GLY A 99 1.34 -1.68 8.22
CA GLY A 99 1.29 -1.99 6.78
C GLY A 99 2.52 -2.74 6.30
N GLY A 100 3.68 -2.55 6.93
CA GLY A 100 4.90 -3.33 6.66
C GLY A 100 4.74 -4.82 6.98
N LEU A 101 4.02 -5.16 8.07
CA LEU A 101 3.74 -6.56 8.42
C LEU A 101 2.73 -7.19 7.46
N VAL A 102 1.75 -6.42 6.98
CA VAL A 102 0.83 -6.87 5.93
C VAL A 102 1.62 -7.22 4.66
N ILE A 103 2.53 -6.33 4.22
CA ILE A 103 3.41 -6.57 3.06
C ILE A 103 4.28 -7.82 3.27
N GLN A 104 4.82 -8.02 4.48
CA GLN A 104 5.60 -9.22 4.79
C GLN A 104 4.76 -10.51 4.62
N HIS A 105 3.50 -10.49 5.06
CA HIS A 105 2.60 -11.64 4.88
C HIS A 105 2.20 -11.86 3.42
N THR A 106 1.96 -10.79 2.65
CA THR A 106 1.81 -10.86 1.19
C THR A 106 3.01 -11.55 0.54
N TYR A 107 4.23 -11.14 0.88
CA TYR A 107 5.45 -11.75 0.33
C TYR A 107 5.58 -13.23 0.68
N ARG A 108 5.31 -13.60 1.94
CA ARG A 108 5.30 -15.00 2.38
C ARG A 108 4.29 -15.83 1.60
N TRP A 109 3.11 -15.28 1.35
CA TRP A 109 2.06 -16.00 0.64
C TRP A 109 2.46 -16.32 -0.80
N LEU A 110 3.04 -15.36 -1.51
CA LEU A 110 3.52 -15.54 -2.89
C LEU A 110 4.57 -16.62 -3.00
N ARG A 111 5.52 -16.65 -2.05
CA ARG A 111 6.56 -17.69 -2.00
C ARG A 111 5.99 -19.07 -1.70
N GLY A 112 4.93 -19.16 -0.90
CA GLY A 112 4.28 -20.42 -0.55
C GLY A 112 3.40 -21.01 -1.65
N THR A 113 2.88 -20.18 -2.57
CA THR A 113 1.88 -20.59 -3.55
C THR A 113 2.40 -20.80 -4.98
N ARG A 114 3.69 -20.55 -5.26
CA ARG A 114 4.23 -20.46 -6.65
C ARG A 114 3.43 -19.52 -7.55
N VAL A 115 2.77 -18.54 -6.95
CA VAL A 115 1.97 -17.56 -7.68
C VAL A 115 2.89 -16.39 -8.03
N THR A 116 3.04 -16.14 -9.32
CA THR A 116 3.77 -14.99 -9.88
C THR A 116 2.77 -14.02 -10.50
N PHE A 117 3.09 -12.74 -10.42
CA PHE A 117 2.23 -11.66 -10.94
C PHE A 117 2.98 -10.56 -11.62
#